data_AF-A0A1A8KNP2-F1
#
_entry.id   AF-A0A1A8KNP2-F1
#
_cell.length_a   1.000
_cell.length_b   1.000
_cell.length_c   1.000
_cell.angle_alpha   90.00
_cell.angle_beta   90.00
_cell.angle_gamma   90.00
#
_symmetry.space_group_name_H-M   'P 1'
#
loop_
_entity.id
_entity.type
_entity.pdbx_description
1 polymer ?
#
loop_
_entity_poly.entity_id
_entity_poly.type
_entity_poly.pdbx_seq_one_letter_code
_entity_poly.pdbx_strand_id
1 'polypeptide(L)'
;VDAGAVPLLVLCLLEPDVSLKRIAVSALSDICKHTPELAQAVVDTGAVAYLAQMTNSPDAKLKRQVFSALSHISKHSVSLSEMVLEA
;
A
#
# COMPACT_ATOMS: atom_id res chain seq x y z
N VAL A 1 -11.76 -8.77 2.20
CA VAL A 1 -10.38 -9.04 1.72
C VAL A 1 -10.29 -10.47 1.19
N ASP A 2 -11.09 -11.38 1.77
CA ASP A 2 -11.29 -12.78 1.38
C ASP A 2 -11.78 -13.01 -0.06
N ALA A 3 -12.21 -11.97 -0.77
CA ALA A 3 -12.61 -12.04 -2.18
C ALA A 3 -11.45 -11.83 -3.18
N GLY A 4 -10.19 -11.79 -2.72
CA GLY A 4 -9.03 -11.55 -3.61
C GLY A 4 -8.89 -10.10 -4.10
N ALA A 5 -9.41 -9.14 -3.32
CA ALA A 5 -9.40 -7.73 -3.72
C ALA A 5 -7.99 -7.11 -3.72
N VAL A 6 -7.08 -7.57 -2.85
CA VAL A 6 -5.74 -6.97 -2.68
C VAL A 6 -4.87 -7.14 -3.94
N PRO A 7 -4.73 -8.34 -4.55
CA PRO A 7 -4.01 -8.48 -5.81
C PRO A 7 -4.54 -7.58 -6.92
N LEU A 8 -5.87 -7.42 -7.04
CA LEU A 8 -6.47 -6.54 -8.05
C LEU A 8 -6.14 -5.06 -7.79
N LEU A 9 -6.15 -4.63 -6.52
CA LEU A 9 -5.74 -3.28 -6.16
C LEU A 9 -4.26 -3.02 -6.47
N VAL A 10 -3.38 -4.02 -6.30
CA VAL A 10 -1.97 -3.91 -6.69
C VAL A 10 -1.82 -3.80 -8.21
N LEU A 11 -2.61 -4.52 -9.01
CA LEU A 11 -2.61 -4.35 -10.46
C LEU A 11 -3.03 -2.92 -10.87
N CYS A 12 -4.01 -2.33 -10.19
CA CYS A 12 -4.39 -0.93 -10.43
C CYS A 12 -3.26 0.08 -10.14
N LEU A 13 -2.24 -0.28 -9.35
CA LEU A 13 -1.07 0.57 -9.12
C LEU A 13 -0.13 0.65 -10.34
N LEU A 14 -0.19 -0.34 -11.23
CA LEU A 14 0.64 -0.42 -12.44
C LEU A 14 0.11 0.46 -13.58
N GLU A 15 -1.19 0.74 -13.57
CA GLU A 15 -1.84 1.56 -14.60
C GLU A 15 -1.30 3.00 -14.61
N PRO A 16 -1.22 3.68 -15.76
CA PRO A 16 -0.65 5.03 -15.83
C PRO A 16 -1.53 6.12 -15.19
N ASP A 17 -2.81 5.83 -14.95
CA ASP A 17 -3.78 6.79 -14.42
C ASP A 17 -3.53 7.10 -12.93
N VAL A 18 -3.17 8.36 -12.65
CA VAL A 18 -2.89 8.84 -11.29
C VAL A 18 -4.13 8.81 -10.39
N SER A 19 -5.32 9.08 -10.93
CA SER A 19 -6.57 9.01 -10.18
C SER A 19 -6.86 7.58 -9.76
N LEU A 20 -6.63 6.60 -10.64
CA LEU A 20 -6.77 5.18 -10.32
C LEU A 20 -5.75 4.75 -9.25
N LYS A 21 -4.48 5.15 -9.37
CA LYS A 21 -3.46 4.91 -8.33
C LYS A 21 -3.89 5.47 -6.98
N ARG A 22 -4.41 6.70 -6.95
CA ARG A 22 -4.88 7.33 -5.70
C ARG A 22 -6.00 6.56 -5.03
N ILE A 23 -6.97 6.06 -5.81
CA ILE A 23 -8.08 5.26 -5.29
C ILE A 23 -7.54 3.91 -4.78
N ALA A 24 -6.68 3.26 -5.56
CA ALA A 24 -6.08 1.98 -5.18
C ALA A 24 -5.25 2.08 -3.90
N VAL A 25 -4.37 3.07 -3.78
CA VAL A 25 -3.58 3.32 -2.56
C VAL A 25 -4.48 3.65 -1.38
N SER A 26 -5.56 4.42 -1.58
CA SER A 26 -6.52 4.71 -0.51
C SER A 26 -7.16 3.43 0.01
N ALA A 27 -7.64 2.56 -0.89
CA ALA A 27 -8.25 1.29 -0.53
C ALA A 27 -7.25 0.37 0.19
N LEU A 28 -5.99 0.29 -0.28
CA LEU A 28 -4.93 -0.47 0.39
C LEU A 28 -4.62 0.08 1.78
N SER A 29 -4.55 1.40 1.94
CA SER A 29 -4.36 2.06 3.25
C SER A 29 -5.50 1.72 4.21
N ASP A 30 -6.74 1.74 3.72
CA ASP A 30 -7.91 1.38 4.52
C ASP A 30 -7.91 -0.10 4.91
N ILE A 31 -7.45 -1.01 4.05
CA ILE A 31 -7.30 -2.43 4.39
C ILE A 31 -6.23 -2.62 5.47
N CYS A 32 -5.04 -2.02 5.27
CA CYS A 32 -3.91 -2.18 6.18
C CYS A 32 -4.19 -1.60 7.57
N LYS A 33 -5.07 -0.61 7.73
CA LYS A 33 -5.25 0.06 9.03
C LYS A 33 -5.90 -0.81 10.10
N HIS A 34 -6.58 -1.89 9.72
CA HIS A 34 -7.48 -2.65 10.59
C HIS A 34 -6.79 -3.73 11.42
N THR A 35 -6.14 -4.72 10.79
CA THR A 35 -5.51 -5.84 11.51
C THR A 35 -4.13 -6.19 10.92
N PRO A 36 -3.22 -6.80 11.70
CA PRO A 36 -1.92 -7.23 11.22
C PRO A 36 -2.01 -8.25 10.08
N GLU A 37 -3.00 -9.16 10.10
CA GLU A 37 -3.18 -10.16 9.04
C GLU A 37 -3.54 -9.50 7.70
N LEU A 38 -4.33 -8.42 7.74
CA LEU A 38 -4.68 -7.65 6.55
C LEU A 38 -3.50 -6.85 6.01
N ALA A 39 -2.68 -6.29 6.91
CA ALA A 39 -1.43 -5.65 6.51
C ALA A 39 -0.46 -6.66 5.88
N GLN A 40 -0.29 -7.83 6.48
CA GLN A 40 0.54 -8.91 5.94
C GLN A 40 0.05 -9.35 4.54
N ALA A 41 -1.25 -9.55 4.36
CA ALA A 41 -1.81 -9.88 3.05
C ALA A 41 -1.49 -8.84 1.97
N VAL A 42 -1.41 -7.54 2.33
CA VAL A 42 -0.98 -6.48 1.40
C VAL A 42 0.52 -6.59 1.11
N VAL A 43 1.35 -6.88 2.10
CA VAL A 43 2.79 -7.08 1.89
C VAL A 43 3.06 -8.30 1.01
N ASP A 44 2.36 -9.41 1.22
CA ASP A 44 2.53 -10.66 0.48
C ASP A 44 2.22 -10.51 -1.03
N THR A 45 1.43 -9.50 -1.40
CA THR A 45 1.17 -9.16 -2.81
C THR A 45 2.24 -8.31 -3.47
N GLY A 46 3.32 -7.97 -2.76
CA GLY A 46 4.40 -7.11 -3.25
C GLY A 46 4.03 -5.63 -3.30
N ALA A 47 2.91 -5.23 -2.68
CA ALA A 47 2.42 -3.85 -2.71
C ALA A 47 3.43 -2.83 -2.18
N VAL A 48 4.26 -3.22 -1.19
CA VAL A 48 5.22 -2.34 -0.52
C VAL A 48 6.24 -1.78 -1.51
N ALA A 49 6.79 -2.59 -2.41
CA ALA A 49 7.73 -2.14 -3.43
C ALA A 49 7.12 -1.10 -4.38
N TYR A 50 5.84 -1.28 -4.74
CA TYR A 50 5.12 -0.30 -5.56
C TYR A 50 4.83 1.00 -4.80
N LEU A 51 4.41 0.88 -3.54
CA LEU A 51 4.20 2.03 -2.67
C LEU A 51 5.49 2.83 -2.47
N ALA A 52 6.63 2.16 -2.23
CA ALA A 52 7.94 2.79 -2.10
C ALA A 52 8.32 3.60 -3.35
N GLN A 53 8.15 3.01 -4.55
CA GLN A 53 8.41 3.73 -5.81
C GLN A 53 7.52 4.98 -5.98
N MET A 54 6.26 4.92 -5.53
CA MET A 54 5.32 6.04 -5.64
C MET A 54 5.62 7.21 -4.69
N THR A 55 6.51 7.04 -3.70
CA THR A 55 6.96 8.14 -2.83
C THR A 55 7.65 9.26 -3.61
N ASN A 56 8.23 8.95 -4.77
CA ASN A 56 8.86 9.91 -5.68
C ASN A 56 7.86 10.61 -6.63
N SER A 57 6.56 10.36 -6.51
CA SER A 57 5.55 10.98 -7.37
C SER A 57 5.50 12.51 -7.19
N PRO A 58 5.32 13.29 -8.28
CA PRO A 58 5.07 14.73 -8.17
C PRO A 58 3.71 15.04 -7.52
N ASP A 59 2.77 14.10 -7.49
CA ASP A 59 1.45 14.29 -6.88
C ASP A 59 1.53 14.24 -5.35
N ALA A 60 1.33 15.39 -4.71
CA ALA A 60 1.38 15.52 -3.25
C ALA A 60 0.26 14.75 -2.53
N LYS A 61 -0.92 14.60 -3.14
CA LYS A 61 -2.03 13.84 -2.55
C LYS A 61 -1.74 12.35 -2.58
N LEU A 62 -1.24 11.84 -3.71
CA LEU A 62 -0.80 10.46 -3.85
C LEU A 62 0.30 10.15 -2.84
N LYS A 63 1.32 11.00 -2.73
CA LYS A 63 2.39 10.83 -1.72
C LYS A 63 1.85 10.72 -0.30
N ARG A 64 0.94 11.61 0.10
CA ARG A 64 0.34 11.55 1.44
C ARG A 64 -0.40 10.21 1.66
N GLN A 65 -1.13 9.73 0.66
CA GLN A 65 -1.83 8.45 0.75
C GLN A 65 -0.85 7.26 0.84
N VAL A 66 0.23 7.29 0.07
CA VAL A 66 1.30 6.28 0.11
C VAL A 66 1.94 6.24 1.49
N PHE A 67 2.35 7.38 2.05
CA PHE A 67 2.92 7.42 3.40
C PHE A 67 1.93 6.95 4.47
N SER A 68 0.65 7.26 4.32
CA SER A 68 -0.39 6.74 5.22
C SER A 68 -0.51 5.22 5.13
N ALA A 69 -0.46 4.64 3.93
CA ALA A 69 -0.50 3.19 3.75
C ALA A 69 0.72 2.52 4.39
N LEU A 70 1.92 3.03 4.12
CA LEU A 70 3.18 2.52 4.71
C LEU A 70 3.16 2.62 6.24
N SER A 71 2.67 3.73 6.80
CA SER A 71 2.51 3.89 8.25
C SER A 71 1.52 2.90 8.86
N HIS A 72 0.43 2.60 8.15
CA HIS A 72 -0.54 1.60 8.60
C HIS A 72 0.00 0.17 8.52
N ILE A 73 0.91 -0.12 7.59
CA ILE A 73 1.59 -1.42 7.52
C ILE A 73 2.60 -1.52 8.68
N SER A 74 3.47 -0.53 8.84
CA SER A 74 4.57 -0.57 9.81
C SER A 74 4.09 -0.58 11.27
N LYS A 75 2.97 0.08 11.60
CA LYS A 75 2.47 0.15 12.98
C LYS A 75 2.08 -1.21 13.60
N HIS A 76 1.86 -2.24 12.79
CA HIS A 76 1.30 -3.51 13.24
C HIS A 76 2.35 -4.49 13.80
N SER A 77 3.58 -4.46 13.28
CA SER A 77 4.67 -5.30 13.81
C SER A 77 6.06 -4.77 13.43
N VAL A 78 7.08 -5.25 14.15
CA VAL A 78 8.48 -4.95 13.84
C VAL A 78 8.87 -5.54 12.48
N SER A 79 8.44 -6.76 12.16
CA SER A 79 8.72 -7.40 10.85
C SER A 79 8.11 -6.62 9.68
N LEU A 80 6.88 -6.13 9.82
CA LEU A 80 6.22 -5.30 8.81
C LEU A 80 6.92 -3.94 8.69
N SER A 81 7.43 -3.39 9.79
CA SER A 81 8.24 -2.17 9.77
C SER A 81 9.56 -2.37 9.01
N GLU A 82 10.27 -3.46 9.28
CA GLU A 82 11.53 -3.80 8.57
C GLU A 82 11.29 -3.94 7.07
N MET A 83 10.24 -4.65 6.65
CA MET A 83 9.90 -4.77 5.23
C MET A 83 9.59 -3.43 4.55
N VAL A 84 9.03 -2.45 5.26
CA VAL A 84 8.80 -1.09 4.73
C VAL A 84 10.12 -0.32 4.60
N LEU A 85 11.11 -0.58 5.45
CA LEU A 85 12.42 0.07 5.40
C LEU A 85 13.34 -0.51 4.32
N GLU A 86 13.17 -1.80 3.99
CA GLU A 86 13.96 -2.50 2.98
C GLU A 86 13.47 -2.27 1.54
N ALA A 87 12.28 -1.69 1.36
CA ALA A 87 11.64 -1.43 0.07
C ALA A 87 12.03 -0.07 -0.54
#